data_AF-A0A7J7H895-F1
#
_entry.id   AF-A0A7J7H895-F1
#
_cell.length_a   1.000
_cell.length_b   1.000
_cell.length_c   1.000
_cell.angle_alpha   90.00
_cell.angle_beta   90.00
_cell.angle_gamma   90.00
#
_symmetry.space_group_name_H-M   'P 1'
#
loop_
_entity.id
_entity.type
_entity.pdbx_description
1 polymer ?
#
loop_
_entity_poly.entity_id
_entity_poly.type
_entity_poly.pdbx_seq_one_letter_code
_entity_poly.pdbx_strand_id
1 'polypeptide(L)'
;MCALHINVSLPFLVVHGGDDKVTDPAVSKLLFETACSKDKTFKLYPGMWHSLTYGELPENIDAVFSDIVAWLDERVAARNAKLEYEQKLENDKFLQGNSSKEVFVVDL
;
A
#
# COMPACT_ATOMS: atom_id res chain seq x y z
N MET A 1 15.14 -1.85 -15.32
CA MET A 1 16.20 -1.32 -14.45
C MET A 1 15.68 -0.03 -13.82
N CYS A 2 15.86 0.19 -12.52
CA CYS A 2 15.59 1.50 -11.93
C CYS A 2 16.50 2.54 -12.59
N ALA A 3 15.97 3.73 -12.90
CA ALA A 3 16.81 4.82 -13.37
C ALA A 3 17.76 5.23 -12.24
N LEU A 4 19.04 5.46 -12.57
CA LEU A 4 20.18 5.52 -11.64
C LEU A 4 20.14 6.63 -10.56
N HIS A 5 19.10 7.47 -10.47
CA HIS A 5 19.07 8.63 -9.56
C HIS A 5 17.83 8.76 -8.65
N ILE A 6 16.73 8.03 -8.88
CA ILE A 6 15.53 8.12 -8.02
C ILE A 6 15.39 6.82 -7.21
N ASN A 7 15.92 6.83 -5.98
CA ASN A 7 15.84 5.69 -5.06
C ASN A 7 14.59 5.76 -4.17
N VAL A 8 13.42 5.66 -4.78
CA VAL A 8 12.14 5.54 -4.07
C VAL A 8 11.69 4.08 -4.12
N SER A 9 11.75 3.39 -2.99
CA SER A 9 11.49 1.95 -2.87
C SER A 9 10.28 1.60 -1.98
N LEU A 10 9.80 2.55 -1.18
CA LEU A 10 8.60 2.38 -0.35
C LEU A 10 7.32 2.31 -1.22
N PRO A 11 6.26 1.65 -0.75
CA PRO A 11 4.96 1.75 -1.38
C PRO A 11 4.47 3.19 -1.49
N PHE A 12 3.91 3.60 -2.62
CA PHE A 12 3.37 4.95 -2.78
C PHE A 12 2.23 5.06 -3.80
N LEU A 13 1.38 6.07 -3.59
CA LEU A 13 0.35 6.50 -4.52
C LEU A 13 0.69 7.91 -5.01
N VAL A 14 0.65 8.12 -6.33
CA VAL A 14 0.70 9.44 -6.95
C VAL A 14 -0.67 9.75 -7.54
N VAL A 15 -1.26 10.85 -7.07
CA VAL A 15 -2.49 11.44 -7.63
C VAL A 15 -2.14 12.76 -8.30
N HIS A 16 -2.71 13.02 -9.48
CA HIS A 16 -2.39 14.24 -10.23
C HIS A 16 -3.58 14.73 -11.07
N GLY A 17 -3.81 16.04 -11.13
CA GLY A 17 -4.86 16.65 -11.93
C GLY A 17 -4.44 16.81 -13.40
N GLY A 18 -5.25 16.32 -14.34
CA GLY A 18 -4.92 16.33 -15.76
C GLY A 18 -4.75 17.74 -16.37
N ASP A 19 -5.43 18.73 -15.79
CA ASP A 19 -5.38 20.12 -16.21
C ASP A 19 -4.59 21.01 -15.24
N ASP A 20 -3.76 20.41 -14.37
CA ASP A 20 -2.83 21.14 -13.51
C ASP A 20 -1.91 22.06 -14.34
N LYS A 21 -1.94 23.36 -14.02
CA LYS A 21 -1.10 24.40 -14.65
C LYS A 21 0.06 24.85 -13.78
N VAL A 22 0.12 24.39 -12.53
CA VAL A 22 1.18 24.70 -11.57
C VAL A 22 2.28 23.64 -11.67
N THR A 23 1.90 22.37 -11.79
CA THR A 23 2.83 21.25 -11.91
C THR A 23 2.48 20.39 -13.12
N ASP A 24 3.47 20.03 -13.94
CA ASP A 24 3.25 19.20 -15.14
C ASP A 24 3.01 17.72 -14.75
N PRO A 25 1.90 17.09 -15.18
CA PRO A 25 1.63 15.66 -14.96
C PRO A 25 2.75 14.73 -15.42
N ALA A 26 3.53 15.14 -16.42
CA ALA A 26 4.67 14.36 -16.92
C ALA A 26 5.73 14.12 -15.84
N VAL A 27 5.90 15.04 -14.89
CA VAL A 27 6.86 14.87 -13.78
C VAL A 27 6.39 13.78 -12.82
N SER A 28 5.11 13.79 -12.46
CA SER A 28 4.49 12.75 -11.64
C SER A 28 4.54 11.38 -12.33
N LYS A 29 4.31 11.34 -13.64
CA LYS A 29 4.44 10.12 -14.44
C LYS A 29 5.89 9.61 -14.48
N LEU A 30 6.87 10.50 -14.64
CA LEU A 30 8.28 10.13 -14.63
C LEU A 30 8.69 9.51 -13.28
N LEU A 31 8.25 10.08 -12.15
CA LEU A 31 8.46 9.49 -10.83
C LEU A 31 7.88 8.07 -10.76
N PHE A 32 6.63 7.90 -11.19
CA PHE A 32 5.97 6.61 -11.21
C PHE A 32 6.74 5.59 -12.06
N GLU A 33 7.20 5.95 -13.25
CA GLU A 33 7.90 5.03 -14.15
C GLU A 33 9.30 4.66 -13.63
N THR A 34 10.03 5.63 -13.08
CA THR A 34 11.45 5.47 -12.74
C THR A 34 11.71 4.93 -11.33
N ALA A 35 10.77 5.07 -10.39
CA ALA A 35 10.94 4.61 -9.02
C ALA A 35 11.16 3.08 -8.92
N CYS A 36 11.98 2.66 -7.95
CA CYS A 36 12.23 1.24 -7.67
C CYS A 36 11.11 0.52 -6.93
N SER A 37 10.11 1.26 -6.42
CA SER A 37 9.01 0.66 -5.67
C SER A 37 8.28 -0.39 -6.50
N LYS A 38 8.09 -1.56 -5.89
CA LYS A 38 7.29 -2.66 -6.47
C LYS A 38 5.79 -2.45 -6.28
N ASP A 39 5.43 -1.60 -5.32
CA ASP A 39 4.07 -1.30 -4.95
C ASP A 39 3.80 0.19 -5.14
N LYS A 40 3.52 0.56 -6.38
CA LYS A 40 3.29 1.95 -6.76
C LYS A 40 2.07 2.06 -7.63
N THR A 41 1.30 3.12 -7.44
CA THR A 41 0.10 3.41 -8.21
C THR A 41 0.13 4.85 -8.68
N PHE A 42 -0.30 5.10 -9.92
CA PHE A 42 -0.48 6.43 -10.47
C PHE A 42 -1.92 6.61 -10.92
N LYS A 43 -2.57 7.68 -10.48
CA LYS A 43 -3.93 8.04 -10.88
C LYS A 43 -3.96 9.48 -11.37
N LEU A 44 -4.24 9.63 -12.66
CA LEU A 44 -4.47 10.91 -13.30
C LEU A 44 -5.98 11.18 -13.31
N TYR A 45 -6.39 12.38 -12.91
CA TYR A 45 -7.78 12.80 -12.93
C TYR A 45 -8.01 13.83 -14.04
N PRO A 46 -8.56 13.44 -15.21
CA PRO A 46 -8.77 14.36 -16.33
C PRO A 46 -9.64 15.55 -15.94
N GLY A 47 -9.27 16.76 -16.37
CA GLY A 47 -10.02 17.99 -16.09
C GLY A 47 -9.81 18.58 -14.69
N MET A 48 -9.23 17.83 -13.76
CA MET A 48 -8.90 18.34 -12.42
C MET A 48 -7.59 19.13 -12.44
N TRP A 49 -7.50 20.12 -11.59
CA TRP A 49 -6.40 21.07 -11.41
C TRP A 49 -5.42 20.63 -10.31
N HIS A 50 -4.63 21.58 -9.83
CA HIS A 50 -3.53 21.36 -8.89
C HIS A 50 -3.99 20.88 -7.50
N SER A 51 -5.00 21.53 -6.93
CA SER A 51 -5.34 21.40 -5.51
C SER A 51 -6.41 20.33 -5.27
N LEU A 52 -6.08 19.07 -5.61
CA LEU A 52 -7.02 17.93 -5.62
C LEU A 52 -7.80 17.71 -4.30
N THR A 53 -7.26 18.15 -3.16
CA THR A 53 -7.85 17.90 -1.83
C THR A 53 -8.63 19.07 -1.23
N TYR A 54 -8.62 20.26 -1.87
CA TYR A 54 -9.29 21.44 -1.31
C TYR A 54 -9.67 22.54 -2.31
N GLY A 55 -9.15 22.53 -3.53
CA GLY A 55 -9.39 23.56 -4.56
C GLY A 55 -10.15 23.05 -5.78
N GLU A 56 -10.82 21.91 -5.63
CA GLU A 56 -11.61 21.22 -6.64
C GLU A 56 -13.11 21.33 -6.33
N LEU A 57 -13.95 20.83 -7.24
CA LEU A 57 -15.37 20.65 -6.94
C LEU A 57 -15.55 19.62 -5.80
N PRO A 58 -16.58 19.75 -4.93
CA PRO A 58 -16.76 18.84 -3.81
C PRO A 58 -16.78 17.37 -4.19
N GLU A 59 -17.42 17.03 -5.31
CA GLU A 59 -17.56 15.64 -5.77
C GLU A 59 -16.21 15.07 -6.24
N ASN A 60 -15.39 15.93 -6.83
CA ASN A 60 -14.03 15.63 -7.25
C ASN A 60 -13.12 15.39 -6.02
N ILE A 61 -13.24 16.23 -4.99
CA ILE A 61 -12.51 16.08 -3.72
C ILE A 61 -12.89 14.74 -3.06
N ASP A 62 -14.19 14.44 -2.98
CA ASP A 62 -14.69 13.19 -2.39
C ASP A 62 -14.17 11.96 -3.14
N ALA A 63 -14.14 12.02 -4.49
CA ALA A 63 -13.57 10.96 -5.31
C ALA A 63 -12.08 10.74 -5.01
N VAL A 64 -11.29 11.82 -4.96
CA VAL A 64 -9.85 11.76 -4.64
C VAL A 64 -9.61 11.16 -3.25
N PHE A 65 -10.36 11.58 -2.23
CA PHE A 65 -10.24 11.01 -0.88
C PHE A 65 -10.67 9.55 -0.83
N SER A 66 -11.75 9.18 -1.50
CA SER A 66 -12.21 7.79 -1.58
C SER A 66 -11.14 6.87 -2.17
N ASP A 67 -10.47 7.31 -3.24
CA ASP A 67 -9.38 6.56 -3.87
C ASP A 67 -8.15 6.43 -2.97
N ILE A 68 -7.78 7.50 -2.26
CA ILE A 68 -6.65 7.49 -1.32
C ILE A 68 -6.93 6.51 -0.17
N VAL A 69 -8.13 6.55 0.41
CA VAL A 69 -8.54 5.66 1.51
C VAL A 69 -8.56 4.21 1.03
N ALA A 70 -9.18 3.93 -0.12
CA ALA A 70 -9.22 2.57 -0.67
C ALA A 70 -7.81 2.00 -0.89
N TRP A 71 -6.89 2.81 -1.42
CA TRP A 71 -5.49 2.40 -1.61
C TRP A 71 -4.79 2.07 -0.28
N LEU A 72 -5.05 2.83 0.78
CA LEU A 72 -4.51 2.55 2.11
C LEU A 72 -5.11 1.27 2.71
N ASP A 73 -6.43 1.12 2.62
CA ASP A 73 -7.16 -0.02 3.17
C ASP A 73 -6.70 -1.36 2.59
N GLU A 74 -6.45 -1.42 1.28
CA GLU A 74 -5.90 -2.62 0.62
C GLU A 74 -4.60 -3.10 1.27
N ARG A 75 -3.71 -2.17 1.66
CA ARG A 75 -2.41 -2.49 2.25
C ARG A 75 -2.49 -2.84 3.72
N VAL A 76 -3.40 -2.20 4.44
CA VAL A 76 -3.68 -2.54 5.84
C VAL A 76 -4.30 -3.94 5.91
N ALA A 77 -5.28 -4.24 5.06
CA ALA A 77 -5.92 -5.56 4.99
C ALA A 77 -4.92 -6.67 4.64
N ALA A 78 -4.09 -6.46 3.62
CA ALA A 78 -3.06 -7.42 3.22
C ALA A 78 -2.04 -7.69 4.36
N ARG A 79 -1.64 -6.64 5.09
CA ARG A 79 -0.74 -6.78 6.24
C ARG A 79 -1.40 -7.56 7.38
N ASN A 80 -2.66 -7.27 7.69
CA ASN A 80 -3.38 -7.96 8.77
C ASN A 80 -3.53 -9.45 8.47
N ALA A 81 -3.91 -9.81 7.24
CA ALA A 81 -4.01 -11.21 6.83
C ALA A 81 -2.68 -11.97 6.95
N LYS A 82 -1.56 -11.32 6.59
CA LYS A 82 -0.22 -11.89 6.75
C LYS A 82 0.13 -12.14 8.21
N LEU A 83 -0.12 -11.16 9.08
CA LEU A 83 0.14 -11.29 10.51
C LEU A 83 -0.71 -12.40 11.14
N GLU A 84 -1.98 -12.51 10.78
CA GLU A 84 -2.87 -13.57 11.25
C GLU A 84 -2.36 -14.96 10.84
N TYR A 85 -1.88 -15.11 9.60
CA TYR A 85 -1.28 -16.36 9.12
C TYR A 85 0.01 -16.72 9.86
N GLU A 86 0.89 -15.74 10.08
CA GLU A 86 2.14 -15.94 10.84
C GLU A 86 1.85 -16.38 12.28
N GLN A 87 0.87 -15.75 12.95
CA GLN A 87 0.43 -16.14 14.29
C GLN A 87 -0.16 -17.56 14.33
N LYS A 88 -0.96 -17.96 13.33
CA LYS A 88 -1.48 -19.34 13.23
C LYS A 88 -0.34 -20.35 13.14
N LEU A 89 0.66 -20.11 12.30
CA LEU A 89 1.82 -20.99 12.16
C LEU A 89 2.64 -21.11 13.46
N GLU A 90 2.81 -20.01 14.19
CA GLU A 90 3.50 -20.03 15.48
C GLU A 90 2.75 -20.85 16.52
N ASN A 91 1.42 -20.70 16.58
CA ASN A 91 0.57 -21.48 17.48
C ASN A 91 0.56 -22.97 17.14
N ASP A 92 0.47 -23.34 15.86
CA ASP A 92 0.52 -24.75 15.42
C ASP A 92 1.85 -25.41 15.81
N LYS A 93 2.98 -24.70 15.65
CA LYS A 93 4.30 -25.17 16.10
C LYS A 93 4.36 -25.33 17.61
N PHE A 94 3.79 -24.40 18.36
CA PHE A 94 3.73 -24.49 19.82
C PHE A 94 2.93 -25.71 20.30
N LEU A 95 1.78 -25.98 19.67
CA LEU A 95 0.96 -27.16 19.97
C LEU A 95 1.70 -28.47 19.65
N GLN A 96 2.38 -28.55 18.51
CA GLN A 96 3.20 -29.72 18.16
C GLN A 96 4.37 -29.92 19.14
N GLY A 97 5.02 -28.83 19.58
CA GLY A 97 6.14 -28.88 20.52
C GLY A 97 5.74 -29.26 21.96
N ASN A 98 4.50 -28.99 22.37
CA ASN A 98 3.98 -29.35 23.69
C ASN A 98 3.36 -30.76 23.72
N SER A 99 2.83 -31.25 22.60
CA SER A 99 2.33 -32.63 22.51
C SER A 99 3.42 -33.69 22.73
N SER A 100 4.69 -33.38 22.41
CA SER A 100 5.82 -34.27 22.68
C SER A 100 6.32 -34.27 24.13
N LYS A 101 5.78 -33.41 25.02
CA LYS A 101 6.21 -33.32 26.43
C LYS A 101 5.23 -33.95 27.43
N GLU A 102 4.00 -34.30 27.03
CA GLU A 102 3.02 -34.94 27.91
C GLU A 102 3.01 -36.48 27.86
N VAL A 103 3.68 -37.10 26.88
CA VAL A 103 3.83 -38.55 26.83
C VAL A 103 5.13 -38.93 27.54
N PHE A 104 5.17 -39.00 28.87
CA PHE A 104 6.13 -39.80 29.70
C PHE A 104 6.01 -39.50 31.20
N VAL A 105 4.82 -39.42 31.81
CA VAL A 105 4.72 -39.61 33.28
C VAL A 105 3.35 -40.20 33.66
N VAL A 106 3.06 -41.43 33.25
CA VAL A 106 2.14 -42.32 33.98
C VAL A 106 2.61 -43.76 33.75
N ASP A 107 3.43 -44.27 34.65
CA ASP A 107 3.41 -45.68 35.04
C ASP A 107 3.96 -45.77 36.47
N LEU A 108 3.20 -46.47 37.31
CA LEU A 108 3.28 -46.59 38.78
C LEU A 108 4.55 -47.29 39.28
#